data_AF-A0A1Q5A6U4-F1
#
_entry.id   AF-A0A1Q5A6U4-F1
#
_cell.length_a   1.000
_cell.length_b   1.000
_cell.length_c   1.000
_cell.angle_alpha   90.00
_cell.angle_beta   90.00
_cell.angle_gamma   90.00
#
_symmetry.space_group_name_H-M   'P 1'
#
loop_
_entity.id
_entity.type
_entity.pdbx_description
1 polymer ?
#
loop_
_entity_poly.entity_id
_entity_poly.type
_entity_poly.pdbx_seq_one_letter_code
_entity_poly.pdbx_strand_id
1 'polypeptide(L)'
;MGGQRVNRRLLSVAAATVAIAVGALALAGCSDDSEGATGPERDLTALQCPMVETGQNRGVSQYRPAKNAFDTAELLGMQLAEAREKAARHDCEIVVAREDDKSQPVPIEVDPTRIYVYIAHGTVSQIEGVGGGL
;
A
#
# COMPACT_ATOMS: atom_id res chain seq x y z
N MET A 1 28.32 -71.27 17.24
CA MET A 1 29.51 -70.62 17.82
C MET A 1 29.36 -69.11 17.67
N GLY A 2 29.37 -68.36 18.79
CA GLY A 2 29.54 -66.90 18.96
C GLY A 2 28.54 -65.96 18.24
N GLY A 3 27.84 -65.01 18.85
CA GLY A 3 27.96 -64.36 20.15
C GLY A 3 28.35 -62.89 19.96
N GLN A 4 27.39 -61.96 20.00
CA GLN A 4 27.60 -60.61 20.55
C GLN A 4 26.27 -59.88 20.79
N ARG A 5 26.00 -59.61 22.06
CA ARG A 5 25.03 -58.61 22.55
C ARG A 5 25.78 -57.28 22.66
N VAL A 6 25.21 -56.14 22.28
CA VAL A 6 25.26 -54.93 23.16
C VAL A 6 24.10 -53.98 22.85
N ASN A 7 23.45 -53.59 23.94
CA ASN A 7 22.40 -52.58 24.09
C ASN A 7 22.76 -51.20 23.51
N ARG A 8 21.76 -50.48 22.99
CA ARG A 8 21.78 -49.01 23.08
C ARG A 8 20.40 -48.45 23.41
N ARG A 9 20.45 -47.58 24.41
CA ARG A 9 19.40 -47.18 25.35
C ARG A 9 18.38 -46.25 24.70
N LEU A 10 17.11 -46.46 25.07
CA LEU A 10 16.00 -45.52 24.96
C LEU A 10 16.37 -44.21 25.66
N LEU A 11 16.32 -43.09 24.94
CA LEU A 11 16.41 -41.75 25.52
C LEU A 11 14.98 -41.22 25.69
N SER A 12 14.48 -41.37 26.93
CA SER A 12 13.26 -40.74 27.40
C SER A 12 13.51 -39.23 27.54
N VAL A 13 12.93 -38.43 26.65
CA VAL A 13 12.90 -36.96 26.82
C VAL A 13 11.73 -36.64 27.75
N ALA A 14 12.06 -36.21 28.97
CA ALA A 14 11.11 -35.73 29.95
C ALA A 14 10.51 -34.40 29.46
N ALA A 15 9.18 -34.37 29.30
CA ALA A 15 8.42 -33.15 29.05
C ALA A 15 8.32 -32.34 30.35
N ALA A 16 9.00 -31.20 30.40
CA ALA A 16 8.84 -30.21 31.46
C ALA A 16 7.80 -29.16 31.01
N THR A 17 6.59 -29.23 31.53
CA THR A 17 5.53 -28.23 31.36
C THR A 17 5.82 -27.03 32.27
N VAL A 18 6.14 -25.87 31.69
CA VAL A 18 6.26 -24.60 32.41
C VAL A 18 4.98 -23.78 32.20
N ALA A 19 4.32 -23.46 33.31
CA ALA A 19 3.10 -22.67 33.40
C ALA A 19 3.34 -21.20 33.02
N ILE A 20 2.37 -20.57 32.33
CA ILE A 20 2.33 -19.12 32.13
C ILE A 20 1.23 -18.55 33.02
N ALA A 21 1.64 -17.72 33.97
CA ALA A 21 0.80 -17.03 34.94
C ALA A 21 -0.03 -15.92 34.28
N VAL A 22 -1.29 -15.81 34.69
CA VAL A 22 -2.23 -14.75 34.28
C VAL A 22 -1.87 -13.46 35.02
N GLY A 23 -1.36 -12.47 34.30
CA GLY A 23 -1.12 -11.12 34.80
C GLY A 23 -2.28 -10.20 34.47
N ALA A 24 -3.13 -9.92 35.47
CA ALA A 24 -4.08 -8.81 35.41
C ALA A 24 -3.35 -7.53 35.84
N LEU A 25 -3.14 -6.60 34.91
CA LEU A 25 -2.70 -5.24 35.20
C LEU A 25 -3.74 -4.27 34.66
N ALA A 26 -4.58 -3.78 35.58
CA ALA A 26 -5.42 -2.62 35.37
C ALA A 26 -4.53 -1.37 35.35
N LEU A 27 -4.51 -0.66 34.23
CA LEU A 27 -4.03 0.71 34.15
C LEU A 27 -5.24 1.59 33.80
N ALA A 28 -5.61 2.43 34.76
CA ALA A 28 -6.50 3.56 34.56
C ALA A 28 -5.89 4.48 33.48
N GLY A 29 -6.64 4.69 32.40
CA GLY A 29 -6.35 5.68 31.37
C GLY A 29 -7.57 6.58 31.20
N CYS A 30 -7.34 7.89 31.28
CA CYS A 30 -8.34 8.93 31.05
C CYS A 30 -9.13 8.67 29.76
N SER A 31 -10.44 8.45 29.89
CA SER A 31 -11.36 8.63 28.76
C SER A 31 -11.51 10.13 28.52
N ASP A 32 -10.67 10.65 27.63
CA ASP A 32 -10.95 11.89 26.92
C ASP A 32 -12.00 11.54 25.86
N ASP A 33 -13.19 12.10 26.05
CA ASP A 33 -14.33 12.03 25.13
C ASP A 33 -14.00 12.86 23.88
N SER A 34 -13.08 12.34 23.06
CA SER A 34 -12.88 12.82 21.71
C SER A 34 -13.90 12.12 20.83
N GLU A 35 -15.07 12.76 20.71
CA GLU A 35 -16.14 12.40 19.79
C GLU A 35 -15.53 12.05 18.44
N GLY A 36 -15.48 10.75 18.15
CA GLY A 36 -15.07 10.23 16.87
C GLY A 36 -15.99 10.80 15.83
N ALA A 37 -15.50 11.78 15.08
CA ALA A 37 -16.07 12.19 13.81
C ALA A 37 -15.99 10.98 12.88
N THR A 38 -16.98 10.10 13.00
CA THR A 38 -17.27 8.97 12.12
C THR A 38 -17.83 9.54 10.81
N GLY A 39 -17.00 10.33 10.12
CA GLY A 39 -17.07 10.36 8.68
C GLY A 39 -16.69 8.97 8.17
N PRO A 40 -17.24 8.51 7.03
CA PRO A 40 -16.73 7.30 6.40
C PRO A 40 -15.21 7.45 6.26
N GLU A 41 -14.46 6.55 6.90
CA GLU A 41 -13.02 6.43 6.72
C GLU A 41 -12.80 6.23 5.22
N ARG A 42 -12.50 7.33 4.51
CA ARG A 42 -12.15 7.26 3.09
C ARG A 42 -10.87 6.46 3.08
N ASP A 43 -10.89 5.33 2.39
CA ASP A 43 -9.69 4.57 2.12
C ASP A 43 -8.70 5.49 1.40
N LEU A 44 -7.75 6.05 2.16
CA LEU A 44 -6.73 6.99 1.67
C LEU A 44 -5.70 6.27 0.80
N THR A 45 -5.81 4.95 0.63
CA THR A 45 -4.92 4.14 -0.20
C THR A 45 -5.45 3.94 -1.63
N ALA A 46 -6.73 4.21 -1.89
CA ALA A 46 -7.28 4.23 -3.24
C ALA A 46 -6.91 5.57 -3.92
N LEU A 47 -5.79 5.57 -4.64
CA LEU A 47 -5.35 6.72 -5.43
C LEU A 47 -6.35 6.96 -6.57
N GLN A 48 -6.92 8.17 -6.59
CA GLN A 48 -7.92 8.59 -7.57
C GLN A 48 -7.31 9.59 -8.54
N CYS A 49 -7.71 9.52 -9.81
CA CYS A 49 -7.31 10.51 -10.81
C CYS A 49 -8.51 10.87 -11.72
N PRO A 50 -8.71 12.16 -12.07
CA PRO A 50 -7.87 13.31 -11.72
C PRO A 50 -8.24 13.90 -10.37
N MET A 51 -7.31 14.65 -9.81
CA MET A 51 -7.52 15.40 -8.57
C MET A 51 -7.76 16.88 -8.92
N VAL A 52 -8.50 17.60 -8.06
CA VAL A 52 -8.75 19.03 -8.18
C VAL A 52 -8.38 19.73 -6.88
N GLU A 53 -7.76 20.91 -6.99
CA GLU A 53 -7.40 21.72 -5.83
C GLU A 53 -8.68 22.27 -5.18
N THR A 54 -8.79 22.12 -3.86
CA THR A 54 -9.96 22.58 -3.08
C THR A 54 -9.63 23.74 -2.13
N GLY A 55 -8.41 24.27 -2.21
CA GLY A 55 -7.93 25.39 -1.42
C GLY A 55 -6.57 25.12 -0.79
N GLN A 56 -6.13 26.01 0.11
CA GLN A 56 -4.88 25.86 0.85
C GLN A 56 -5.14 25.80 2.34
N ASN A 57 -4.36 24.98 3.04
CA ASN A 57 -4.34 24.91 4.50
C ASN A 57 -2.89 25.04 4.97
N ARG A 58 -2.61 26.08 5.76
CA ARG A 58 -1.25 26.40 6.25
C ARG A 58 -0.19 26.43 5.14
N GLY A 59 -0.55 26.95 3.97
CA GLY A 59 0.36 27.07 2.81
C GLY A 59 0.54 25.78 2.00
N VAL A 60 -0.16 24.70 2.33
CA VAL A 60 -0.18 23.45 1.56
C VAL A 60 -1.48 23.37 0.77
N SER A 61 -1.40 23.16 -0.55
CA SER A 61 -2.57 22.93 -1.39
C SER A 61 -3.26 21.62 -1.00
N GLN A 62 -4.58 21.67 -0.91
CA GLN A 62 -5.44 20.53 -0.65
C GLN A 62 -6.09 20.08 -1.94
N TYR A 63 -6.20 18.75 -2.10
CA TYR A 63 -6.77 18.15 -3.29
C TYR A 63 -7.89 17.18 -2.93
N ARG A 64 -8.85 17.05 -3.85
CA ARG A 64 -9.89 16.03 -3.79
C ARG A 64 -10.09 15.41 -5.17
N PRO A 65 -10.58 14.16 -5.25
CA PRO A 65 -10.94 13.57 -6.52
C PRO A 65 -11.94 14.43 -7.29
N ALA A 66 -11.74 14.59 -8.59
CA ALA A 66 -12.70 15.22 -9.49
C ALA A 66 -13.98 14.38 -9.62
N LYS A 67 -15.04 14.96 -10.21
CA LYS A 67 -16.31 14.24 -10.43
C LYS A 67 -16.19 13.05 -11.38
N ASN A 68 -15.28 13.14 -12.34
CA ASN A 68 -14.97 12.09 -13.31
C ASN A 68 -13.79 11.21 -12.88
N ALA A 69 -13.33 11.32 -11.63
CA ALA A 69 -12.21 10.55 -11.16
C ALA A 69 -12.51 9.05 -11.13
N PHE A 70 -11.49 8.25 -11.41
CA PHE A 70 -11.53 6.80 -11.34
C PHE A 70 -10.44 6.25 -10.43
N ASP A 71 -10.64 5.02 -9.98
CA ASP A 71 -9.66 4.30 -9.16
C ASP A 71 -8.50 3.82 -10.02
N THR A 72 -7.30 4.34 -9.74
CA THR A 72 -6.10 3.98 -10.50
C THR A 72 -5.70 2.51 -10.34
N ALA A 73 -6.18 1.82 -9.29
CA ALA A 73 -6.00 0.37 -9.14
C ALA A 73 -6.59 -0.42 -10.32
N GLU A 74 -7.59 0.14 -11.01
CA GLU A 74 -8.16 -0.47 -12.21
C GLU A 74 -7.19 -0.51 -13.40
N LEU A 75 -6.01 0.12 -13.32
CA LEU A 75 -4.96 0.04 -14.34
C LEU A 75 -4.01 -1.14 -14.15
N LEU A 76 -3.97 -1.73 -12.95
CA LEU A 76 -3.02 -2.81 -12.62
C LEU A 76 -3.24 -4.03 -13.53
N GLY A 77 -2.14 -4.54 -14.09
CA GLY A 77 -2.13 -5.65 -15.04
C GLY A 77 -2.55 -5.30 -16.47
N MET A 78 -3.00 -4.07 -16.74
CA MET A 78 -3.29 -3.63 -18.10
C MET A 78 -2.01 -3.41 -18.91
N GLN A 79 -2.08 -3.64 -20.22
CA GLN A 79 -1.04 -3.20 -21.14
C GLN A 79 -0.93 -1.67 -21.09
N LEU A 80 0.29 -1.13 -21.14
CA LEU A 80 0.54 0.31 -21.03
C LEU A 80 -0.30 1.14 -22.03
N ALA A 81 -0.48 0.65 -23.26
CA ALA A 81 -1.29 1.32 -24.26
C ALA A 81 -2.77 1.43 -23.84
N GLU A 82 -3.35 0.34 -23.34
CA GLU A 82 -4.75 0.29 -22.87
C GLU A 82 -4.94 1.13 -21.60
N ALA A 83 -3.97 1.07 -20.68
CA ALA A 83 -3.96 1.87 -19.48
C ALA A 83 -3.95 3.38 -19.82
N ARG A 84 -3.12 3.79 -20.79
CA ARG A 84 -3.05 5.18 -21.27
C ARG A 84 -4.37 5.62 -21.88
N GLU A 85 -4.98 4.77 -22.71
CA GLU A 85 -6.29 5.07 -23.29
C GLU A 85 -7.35 5.23 -22.20
N LYS A 86 -7.36 4.36 -21.19
CA LYS A 86 -8.26 4.47 -20.05
C LYS A 86 -8.06 5.76 -19.26
N ALA A 87 -6.83 6.09 -18.88
CA ALA A 87 -6.53 7.31 -18.16
C ALA A 87 -6.96 8.56 -18.95
N ALA A 88 -6.71 8.59 -20.26
CA ALA A 88 -7.06 9.71 -21.12
C ALA A 88 -8.58 9.95 -21.20
N ARG A 89 -9.42 8.89 -21.12
CA ARG A 89 -10.88 9.03 -21.05
C ARG A 89 -11.38 9.74 -19.78
N HIS A 90 -10.53 9.80 -18.75
CA HIS A 90 -10.79 10.49 -17.49
C HIS A 90 -9.94 11.76 -17.33
N ASP A 91 -9.39 12.31 -18.41
CA ASP A 91 -8.52 13.49 -18.38
C ASP A 91 -7.25 13.31 -17.52
N CYS A 92 -6.72 12.08 -17.46
CA CYS A 92 -5.48 11.75 -16.79
C CYS A 92 -4.38 11.32 -17.77
N GLU A 93 -3.13 11.60 -17.41
CA GLU A 93 -1.94 11.18 -18.14
C GLU A 93 -1.14 10.15 -17.33
N ILE A 94 -0.67 9.09 -17.99
CA ILE A 94 0.25 8.11 -17.36
C ILE A 94 1.70 8.50 -17.63
N VAL A 95 2.45 8.70 -16.55
CA VAL A 95 3.91 8.84 -16.55
C VAL A 95 4.52 7.53 -16.06
N VAL A 96 5.45 6.99 -16.84
CA VAL A 96 6.20 5.79 -16.44
C VAL A 96 7.40 6.23 -15.62
N ALA A 97 7.40 5.93 -14.32
CA ALA A 97 8.49 6.27 -13.42
C ALA A 97 9.54 5.15 -13.30
N ARG A 98 9.14 3.92 -13.58
CA ARG A 98 10.02 2.75 -13.66
C ARG A 98 9.54 1.80 -14.74
N GLU A 99 10.46 1.24 -15.51
CA GLU A 99 10.18 0.20 -16.50
C GLU A 99 11.23 -0.90 -16.39
N ASP A 100 10.79 -2.15 -16.19
CA ASP A 100 11.65 -3.32 -16.07
C ASP A 100 12.85 -3.09 -15.13
N ASP A 101 12.54 -2.66 -13.91
CA ASP A 101 13.47 -2.31 -12.82
C ASP A 101 14.40 -1.11 -13.06
N LYS A 102 14.18 -0.35 -14.14
CA LYS A 102 14.95 0.87 -14.44
C LYS A 102 14.12 2.12 -14.20
N SER A 103 14.61 3.02 -13.35
CA SER A 103 13.99 4.33 -13.14
C SER A 103 14.04 5.18 -14.42
N GLN A 104 12.99 5.95 -14.64
CA GLN A 104 12.86 6.87 -15.76
C GLN A 104 12.91 8.33 -15.27
N PRO A 105 13.34 9.28 -16.10
CA PRO A 105 13.19 10.69 -15.78
C PRO A 105 11.71 11.04 -15.67
N VAL A 106 11.32 11.67 -14.56
CA VAL A 106 9.95 12.10 -14.29
C VAL A 106 9.89 13.62 -14.09
N PRO A 107 8.77 14.28 -14.47
CA PRO A 107 8.56 15.69 -14.17
C PRO A 107 8.54 15.96 -12.66
N ILE A 108 9.08 17.12 -12.24
CA ILE A 108 9.16 17.53 -10.82
C ILE A 108 7.98 18.41 -10.39
N GLU A 109 7.24 18.95 -11.35
CA GLU A 109 6.08 19.80 -11.09
C GLU A 109 4.91 18.96 -10.58
N VAL A 110 4.16 19.54 -9.63
CA VAL A 110 2.88 18.97 -9.20
C VAL A 110 1.86 19.16 -10.32
N ASP A 111 1.32 18.06 -10.82
CA ASP A 111 0.23 18.01 -11.79
C ASP A 111 -0.82 16.97 -11.34
N PRO A 112 -1.97 17.41 -10.80
CA PRO A 112 -3.00 16.54 -10.23
C PRO A 112 -3.71 15.64 -11.24
N THR A 113 -3.34 15.72 -12.53
CA THR A 113 -3.85 14.88 -13.62
C THR A 113 -2.88 13.75 -14.01
N ARG A 114 -1.67 13.72 -13.42
CA ARG A 114 -0.67 12.69 -13.73
C ARG A 114 -0.74 11.50 -12.79
N ILE A 115 -0.72 10.31 -13.36
CA ILE A 115 -0.60 9.03 -12.67
C ILE A 115 0.80 8.50 -12.93
N TYR A 116 1.58 8.31 -11.87
CA TYR A 116 2.92 7.74 -11.93
C TYR A 116 2.82 6.23 -11.72
N VAL A 117 3.37 5.45 -12.65
CA VAL A 117 3.25 3.99 -12.66
C VAL A 117 4.60 3.32 -12.85
N TYR A 118 4.70 2.09 -12.37
CA TYR A 118 5.76 1.17 -12.75
C TYR A 118 5.25 0.15 -13.76
N ILE A 119 6.11 -0.19 -14.71
CA ILE A 119 5.85 -1.14 -15.78
C ILE A 119 6.76 -2.35 -15.61
N ALA A 120 6.19 -3.54 -15.73
CA ALA A 120 6.92 -4.79 -15.87
C ALA A 120 6.38 -5.52 -17.11
N HIS A 121 7.28 -5.85 -18.04
CA HIS A 121 6.95 -6.59 -19.26
C HIS A 121 5.81 -5.96 -20.08
N GLY A 122 5.77 -4.62 -20.14
CA GLY A 122 4.76 -3.86 -20.89
C GLY A 122 3.41 -3.69 -20.19
N THR A 123 3.25 -4.24 -18.98
CA THR A 123 2.02 -4.11 -18.16
C THR A 123 2.25 -3.22 -16.95
N VAL A 124 1.19 -2.54 -16.48
CA VAL A 124 1.23 -1.77 -15.24
C VAL A 124 1.35 -2.73 -14.05
N SER A 125 2.48 -2.68 -13.35
CA SER A 125 2.75 -3.53 -12.19
C SER A 125 2.47 -2.85 -10.85
N GLN A 126 2.56 -1.52 -10.81
CA GLN A 126 2.33 -0.73 -9.59
C GLN A 126 1.86 0.69 -9.95
N ILE A 127 1.00 1.25 -9.10
CA ILE A 127 0.73 2.69 -9.05
C ILE A 127 1.66 3.31 -7.99
N GLU A 128 2.52 4.23 -8.40
CA GLU A 128 3.41 4.96 -7.50
C GLU A 128 2.66 6.11 -6.81
N GLY A 129 1.86 6.87 -7.57
CA GLY A 129 1.18 8.05 -7.05
C GLY A 129 0.35 8.77 -8.10
N VAL A 130 -0.44 9.75 -7.64
CA VAL A 130 -1.13 10.73 -8.48
C VAL A 130 -0.70 12.12 -8.04
N GLY A 131 -0.51 13.04 -8.98
CA GLY A 131 -0.17 14.43 -8.65
C GLY A 131 1.31 14.79 -8.77
N GLY A 132 2.21 13.88 -8.43
CA GLY A 132 3.65 14.18 -8.43
C GLY A 132 4.05 15.28 -7.45
N GLY A 133 5.31 15.72 -7.54
CA GLY A 133 5.94 16.65 -6.58
C GLY A 133 6.79 15.91 -5.54
N LEU A 134 8.05 16.31 -5.42
CA LEU A 134 8.97 15.88 -4.36
C LEU A 134 8.84 16.77 -3.13
#